data_AF-O44206-F1
#
_entry.id   AF-O44206-F1
#
_cell.length_a   1.000
_cell.length_b   1.000
_cell.length_c   1.000
_cell.angle_alpha   90.00
_cell.angle_beta   90.00
_cell.angle_gamma   90.00
#
_symmetry.space_group_name_H-M   'P 1'
#
loop_
_entity.id
_entity.type
_entity.pdbx_description
1 polymer ?
#
loop_
_entity_poly.entity_id
_entity_poly.type
_entity_poly.pdbx_seq_one_letter_code
_entity_poly.pdbx_strand_id
1 'polypeptide(L)'
;MFFLLLLLLYMISLSTSVYLWEPSSTVCNKIKRSHCYEKHIFCKKRHPKALLLGSPVKEYILNQTHRNYILKKHNELRQEIACGLISNTTLAEYPPAKKMLSISWDAELEWSANSLAKTCSFAESCAATESFLDP
;
A
#
# COMPACT_ATOMS: atom_id res chain seq x y z
N MET A 1 17.66 14.80 37.99
CA MET A 1 17.76 15.37 36.62
C MET A 1 18.08 14.32 35.57
N PHE A 2 19.03 13.41 35.80
CA PHE A 2 19.40 12.34 34.86
C PHE A 2 18.26 11.33 34.57
N PHE A 3 17.45 11.00 35.59
CA PHE A 3 16.33 10.06 35.46
C PHE A 3 15.16 10.61 34.60
N LEU A 4 14.93 11.92 34.65
CA LEU A 4 13.96 12.61 33.79
C LEU A 4 14.41 12.62 32.32
N LEU A 5 15.72 12.77 32.07
CA LEU A 5 16.32 12.66 30.74
C LEU A 5 16.18 11.24 30.16
N LEU A 6 16.40 10.20 30.97
CA LEU A 6 16.22 8.81 30.53
C LEU A 6 14.75 8.47 30.24
N LEU A 7 13.80 8.98 31.04
CA LEU A 7 12.37 8.83 30.78
C LEU A 7 11.94 9.62 29.53
N LEU A 8 12.46 10.82 29.31
CA LEU A 8 12.19 11.57 28.08
C LEU A 8 12.76 10.87 26.85
N LEU A 9 13.97 10.33 26.92
CA LEU A 9 14.56 9.53 25.83
C LEU A 9 13.79 8.23 25.57
N TYR A 10 13.25 7.59 26.61
CA TYR A 10 12.36 6.43 26.49
C TYR A 10 10.99 6.79 25.89
N MET A 11 10.44 7.97 26.20
CA MET A 11 9.21 8.47 25.59
C MET A 11 9.42 8.92 24.13
N ILE A 12 10.60 9.42 23.79
CA ILE A 12 11.01 9.74 22.40
C ILE A 12 11.24 8.45 21.59
N SER A 13 11.66 7.34 22.21
CA SER A 13 11.69 6.04 21.53
C SER A 13 10.31 5.37 21.44
N LEU A 14 9.38 5.74 22.33
CA LEU A 14 7.95 5.35 22.28
C LEU A 14 7.10 6.24 21.37
N SER A 15 7.58 7.42 20.95
CA SER A 15 7.08 8.07 19.74
C SER A 15 7.56 7.25 18.56
N THR A 16 6.86 6.15 18.34
CA THR A 16 6.90 5.33 17.14
C THR A 16 7.07 6.24 15.95
N SER A 17 8.22 6.09 15.28
CA SER A 17 8.38 6.45 13.88
C SER A 17 7.04 6.24 13.19
N VAL A 18 6.36 7.33 12.85
CA VAL A 18 5.30 7.29 11.86
C VAL A 18 6.02 6.78 10.62
N TYR A 19 5.79 5.51 10.28
CA TYR A 19 6.35 4.85 9.11
C TYR A 19 5.79 5.52 7.85
N LEU A 20 6.26 6.72 7.56
CA LEU A 20 6.00 7.41 6.32
C LEU A 20 7.13 7.00 5.37
N TRP A 21 6.95 5.85 4.74
CA TRP A 21 7.82 5.45 3.64
C TRP A 21 7.65 6.49 2.51
N GLU A 22 8.75 6.88 1.89
CA GLU A 22 8.77 7.74 0.70
C GLU A 22 9.72 7.14 -0.34
N PRO A 23 9.41 7.26 -1.65
CA PRO A 23 10.25 6.71 -2.69
C PRO A 23 11.59 7.46 -2.82
N SER A 24 12.63 6.76 -3.29
CA SER A 24 13.89 7.38 -3.68
C SER A 24 13.71 8.44 -4.76
N SER A 25 14.46 9.54 -4.70
CA SER A 25 14.48 10.58 -5.74
C SER A 25 14.88 10.03 -7.12
N THR A 26 15.61 8.91 -7.14
CA THR A 26 16.07 8.25 -8.37
C THR A 26 15.10 7.21 -8.91
N VAL A 27 14.04 6.87 -8.16
CA VAL A 27 13.09 5.80 -8.51
C VAL A 27 12.50 6.01 -9.91
N CYS A 28 12.27 7.27 -10.27
CA CYS A 28 11.69 7.63 -11.56
C CYS A 28 12.61 7.43 -12.75
N ASN A 29 13.93 7.44 -12.52
CA ASN A 29 14.89 7.13 -13.56
C ASN A 29 15.08 5.61 -13.69
N LYS A 30 15.01 4.87 -12.57
CA LYS A 30 15.05 3.41 -12.56
C LYS A 30 13.84 2.80 -13.27
N ILE A 31 12.63 3.19 -12.89
CA ILE A 31 11.37 2.60 -13.40
C ILE A 31 11.16 2.83 -14.91
N LYS A 32 11.61 3.98 -15.44
CA LYS A 32 11.51 4.30 -16.88
C LYS A 32 12.24 3.31 -17.79
N ARG A 33 13.22 2.56 -17.27
CA ARG A 33 14.09 1.70 -18.07
C ARG A 33 13.58 0.27 -18.23
N SER A 34 12.62 -0.20 -17.43
CA SER A 34 12.37 -1.63 -17.30
C SER A 34 10.91 -2.09 -17.44
N HIS A 35 9.89 -1.34 -16.98
CA HIS A 35 8.51 -1.90 -16.93
C HIS A 35 7.34 -0.94 -17.21
N CYS A 36 7.54 0.38 -17.24
CA CYS A 36 6.44 1.34 -17.34
C CYS A 36 6.66 2.32 -18.50
N TYR A 37 5.98 2.12 -19.62
CA TYR A 37 6.26 2.89 -20.85
C TYR A 37 5.81 4.36 -20.80
N GLU A 38 4.72 4.72 -20.11
CA GLU A 38 4.10 6.04 -20.36
C GLU A 38 3.80 6.96 -19.17
N LYS A 39 3.55 6.47 -17.94
CA LYS A 39 3.51 7.30 -16.72
C LYS A 39 3.55 6.40 -15.49
N HIS A 40 4.58 6.57 -14.66
CA HIS A 40 4.61 5.96 -13.33
C HIS A 40 3.88 6.85 -12.32
N ILE A 41 3.20 6.24 -11.36
CA ILE A 41 2.48 6.98 -10.32
C ILE A 41 3.39 7.82 -9.44
N PHE A 42 4.64 7.37 -9.24
CA PHE A 42 5.68 8.11 -8.51
C PHE A 42 6.24 9.28 -9.33
N CYS A 43 6.03 9.29 -10.64
CA CYS A 43 6.84 10.07 -11.56
C CYS A 43 5.99 11.09 -12.31
N LYS A 44 6.25 12.35 -11.97
CA LYS A 44 5.48 13.58 -12.27
C LYS A 44 4.45 13.89 -11.19
N LYS A 45 4.47 15.13 -10.70
CA LYS A 45 3.45 15.70 -9.81
C LYS A 45 2.10 15.65 -10.54
N ARG A 46 1.30 14.62 -10.29
CA ARG A 46 -0.11 14.66 -10.69
C ARG A 46 -0.82 15.52 -9.67
N HIS A 47 -1.33 16.66 -10.12
CA HIS A 47 -2.30 17.39 -9.33
C HIS A 47 -3.51 16.47 -9.12
N PRO A 48 -4.07 16.39 -7.91
CA PRO A 48 -5.35 15.73 -7.68
C PRO A 48 -6.35 16.22 -8.74
N LYS A 49 -6.91 15.34 -9.58
CA LYS A 49 -7.96 15.77 -10.52
C LYS A 49 -9.15 16.36 -9.78
N ALA A 50 -9.32 16.04 -8.50
CA ALA A 50 -10.36 16.63 -7.68
C ALA A 50 -10.11 18.12 -7.33
N LEU A 51 -8.87 18.62 -7.46
CA LEU A 51 -8.61 20.07 -7.49
C LEU A 51 -9.22 20.74 -8.74
N LEU A 52 -9.41 19.98 -9.82
CA LEU A 52 -10.00 20.44 -11.09
C LEU A 52 -11.53 20.29 -11.13
N LEU A 53 -12.13 19.52 -10.21
CA LEU A 53 -13.58 19.22 -10.17
C LEU A 53 -14.36 20.04 -9.12
N GLY A 54 -13.71 21.00 -8.45
CA GLY A 54 -14.37 21.91 -7.50
C GLY A 54 -14.99 21.22 -6.27
N SER A 55 -14.66 19.97 -6.01
CA SER A 55 -15.21 19.18 -4.90
C SER A 55 -14.23 19.14 -3.73
N PRO A 56 -14.70 19.24 -2.47
CA PRO A 56 -13.82 19.12 -1.31
C PRO A 56 -13.20 17.72 -1.27
N VAL A 57 -11.87 17.66 -1.42
CA VAL A 57 -11.12 16.41 -1.32
C VAL A 57 -10.80 16.16 0.14
N LYS A 58 -11.30 15.05 0.68
CA LYS A 58 -10.87 14.54 1.97
C LYS A 58 -9.94 13.37 1.76
N GLU A 59 -8.65 13.56 2.07
CA GLU A 59 -7.72 12.44 2.17
C GLU A 59 -8.12 11.52 3.32
N TYR A 60 -8.08 10.20 3.07
CA TYR A 60 -8.35 9.20 4.08
C TYR A 60 -7.06 8.46 4.43
N ILE A 61 -6.56 8.69 5.64
CA ILE A 61 -5.32 8.07 6.13
C ILE A 61 -5.69 6.77 6.87
N LEU A 62 -5.06 5.66 6.47
CA LEU A 62 -5.23 4.37 7.13
C LEU A 62 -4.46 4.34 8.45
N ASN A 63 -5.17 4.20 9.57
CA ASN A 63 -4.56 3.90 10.86
C ASN A 63 -4.27 2.39 10.98
N GLN A 64 -3.63 1.98 12.08
CA GLN A 64 -3.27 0.58 12.30
C GLN A 64 -4.49 -0.37 12.31
N THR A 65 -5.63 0.07 12.86
CA THR A 65 -6.86 -0.72 12.87
C THR A 65 -7.36 -1.01 11.46
N HIS A 66 -7.32 -0.01 10.56
CA HIS A 66 -7.70 -0.21 9.15
C HIS A 66 -6.76 -1.18 8.45
N ARG A 67 -5.44 -1.02 8.63
CA ARG A 67 -4.42 -1.92 8.04
C ARG A 67 -4.62 -3.35 8.51
N ASN A 68 -4.80 -3.54 9.82
CA ASN A 68 -5.05 -4.86 10.42
C ASN A 68 -6.33 -5.50 9.89
N TYR A 69 -7.41 -4.72 9.75
CA TYR A 69 -8.68 -5.21 9.21
C TYR A 69 -8.51 -5.66 7.75
N ILE A 70 -7.91 -4.83 6.90
CA ILE A 70 -7.67 -5.14 5.49
C ILE A 70 -6.80 -6.39 5.37
N LEU A 71 -5.69 -6.46 6.12
CA LEU A 71 -4.76 -7.58 6.11
C LEU A 71 -5.44 -8.88 6.55
N LYS A 72 -6.20 -8.83 7.65
CA LYS A 72 -6.97 -9.95 8.18
C LYS A 72 -7.95 -10.47 7.14
N LYS A 73 -8.74 -9.58 6.52
CA LYS A 73 -9.73 -9.98 5.50
C LYS A 73 -9.10 -10.60 4.26
N HIS A 74 -8.00 -10.06 3.77
CA HIS A 74 -7.29 -10.69 2.65
C HIS A 74 -6.79 -12.09 3.01
N ASN A 75 -6.19 -12.27 4.18
CA ASN A 75 -5.66 -13.56 4.59
C ASN A 75 -6.76 -14.59 4.91
N GLU A 76 -7.89 -14.18 5.49
CA GLU A 76 -9.07 -15.04 5.69
C GLU A 76 -9.59 -15.58 4.35
N LEU A 77 -9.85 -14.69 3.38
CA LEU A 77 -10.36 -15.09 2.06
C LEU A 77 -9.34 -15.96 1.30
N ARG A 78 -8.04 -15.63 1.38
CA ARG A 78 -6.98 -16.46 0.78
C ARG A 78 -6.95 -17.86 1.38
N GLN A 79 -7.15 -17.97 2.69
CA GLN A 79 -7.22 -19.26 3.38
C GLN A 79 -8.47 -20.06 2.97
N GLU A 80 -9.63 -19.41 2.87
CA GLU A 80 -10.86 -20.05 2.43
C GLU A 80 -10.73 -20.60 0.99
N ILE A 81 -10.14 -19.83 0.09
CA ILE A 81 -9.80 -20.29 -1.28
C ILE A 81 -8.80 -21.44 -1.22
N ALA A 82 -7.75 -21.35 -0.39
CA ALA A 82 -6.72 -22.38 -0.30
C ALA A 82 -7.28 -23.73 0.18
N CYS A 83 -8.29 -23.71 1.04
CA CYS A 83 -8.99 -24.89 1.52
C CYS A 83 -10.12 -25.37 0.59
N GLY A 84 -10.42 -24.66 -0.49
CA GLY A 84 -11.53 -24.99 -1.38
C GLY A 84 -12.92 -24.73 -0.77
N LEU A 85 -13.03 -23.82 0.20
CA LEU A 85 -14.27 -23.54 0.94
C LEU A 85 -15.18 -22.51 0.26
N ILE A 86 -14.68 -21.83 -0.78
CA ILE A 86 -15.46 -20.84 -1.54
C ILE A 86 -16.15 -21.54 -2.71
N SER A 87 -17.46 -21.33 -2.83
CA SER A 87 -18.28 -21.73 -3.98
C SER A 87 -18.80 -20.52 -4.75
N ASN A 88 -19.07 -20.66 -6.05
CA ASN A 88 -19.80 -19.66 -6.83
C ASN A 88 -20.86 -20.35 -7.71
N THR A 89 -21.68 -19.58 -8.42
CA THR A 89 -22.77 -20.13 -9.25
C THR A 89 -22.31 -20.87 -10.51
N THR A 90 -21.02 -20.75 -10.88
CA THR A 90 -20.43 -21.26 -12.13
C THR A 90 -19.50 -22.46 -11.89
N LEU A 91 -18.82 -22.48 -10.75
CA LEU A 91 -17.97 -23.54 -10.24
C LEU A 91 -18.57 -23.97 -8.90
N ALA A 92 -18.93 -25.24 -8.76
CA ALA A 92 -19.45 -25.78 -7.50
C ALA A 92 -18.55 -25.37 -6.32
N GLU A 93 -17.22 -25.45 -6.49
CA GLU A 93 -16.20 -24.98 -5.55
C GLU A 93 -14.95 -24.50 -6.31
N TYR A 94 -14.24 -23.49 -5.78
CA TYR A 94 -12.89 -23.17 -6.27
C TYR A 94 -11.90 -24.27 -5.84
N PRO A 95 -10.97 -24.70 -6.70
CA PRO A 95 -10.03 -25.76 -6.33
C PRO A 95 -9.09 -25.31 -5.21
N PRO A 96 -8.72 -26.21 -4.27
CA PRO A 96 -7.80 -25.88 -3.19
C PRO A 96 -6.39 -25.57 -3.73
N ALA A 97 -5.67 -24.70 -3.02
CA ALA A 97 -4.34 -24.26 -3.43
C ALA A 97 -3.25 -24.99 -2.63
N LYS A 98 -2.29 -25.61 -3.33
CA LYS A 98 -1.16 -26.32 -2.70
C LYS A 98 -0.23 -25.40 -1.89
N LYS A 99 -0.11 -24.12 -2.27
CA LYS A 99 0.74 -23.13 -1.60
C LYS A 99 0.18 -21.72 -1.76
N MET A 100 -0.71 -21.32 -0.86
CA MET A 100 -1.24 -19.96 -0.77
C MET A 100 -0.73 -19.30 0.53
N LEU A 101 0.31 -18.49 0.43
CA LEU A 101 0.90 -17.85 1.61
C LEU A 101 0.05 -16.67 2.10
N SER A 102 0.05 -16.43 3.41
CA SER A 102 -0.44 -15.18 3.98
C SER A 102 0.39 -14.00 3.46
N ILE A 103 -0.26 -12.90 3.14
CA ILE A 103 0.41 -11.64 2.79
C ILE A 103 0.67 -10.82 4.06
N SER A 104 1.66 -9.94 3.98
CA SER A 104 1.98 -8.92 4.99
C SER A 104 1.62 -7.53 4.47
N TRP A 105 1.45 -6.57 5.39
CA TRP A 105 1.33 -5.17 5.00
C TRP A 105 2.68 -4.63 4.53
N ASP A 106 2.68 -3.84 3.46
CA ASP A 106 3.88 -3.21 2.89
C ASP A 106 3.65 -1.69 2.77
N ALA A 107 4.57 -0.92 3.35
CA ALA A 107 4.43 0.53 3.43
C ALA A 107 4.67 1.23 2.08
N GLU A 108 5.48 0.65 1.21
CA GLU A 108 5.74 1.17 -0.13
C GLU A 108 4.50 1.00 -1.02
N LEU A 109 3.87 -0.19 -0.98
CA LEU A 109 2.62 -0.45 -1.68
C LEU A 109 1.47 0.42 -1.16
N GLU A 110 1.37 0.65 0.14
CA GLU A 110 0.38 1.56 0.71
C GLU A 110 0.58 2.99 0.23
N TRP A 111 1.81 3.50 0.26
CA TRP A 111 2.11 4.85 -0.20
C TRP A 111 1.77 5.02 -1.68
N SER A 112 2.07 4.01 -2.50
CA SER A 112 1.69 3.94 -3.91
C SER A 112 0.16 4.00 -4.09
N ALA A 113 -0.58 3.18 -3.35
CA ALA A 113 -2.04 3.16 -3.38
C ALA A 113 -2.66 4.50 -2.93
N ASN A 114 -2.14 5.11 -1.87
CA ASN A 114 -2.59 6.42 -1.40
C ASN A 114 -2.33 7.51 -2.45
N SER A 115 -1.16 7.46 -3.11
CA SER A 115 -0.83 8.38 -4.20
C SER A 115 -1.80 8.24 -5.38
N LEU A 116 -2.32 7.03 -5.65
CA LEU A 116 -3.33 6.81 -6.68
C LEU A 116 -4.68 7.37 -6.28
N ALA A 117 -5.10 7.07 -5.06
CA ALA A 117 -6.36 7.53 -4.50
C ALA A 117 -6.48 9.07 -4.55
N LYS A 118 -5.38 9.78 -4.27
CA LYS A 118 -5.28 11.26 -4.38
C LYS A 118 -5.58 11.80 -5.76
N THR A 119 -5.39 11.01 -6.82
CA THR A 119 -5.70 11.45 -8.18
C THR A 119 -7.19 11.45 -8.50
N CYS A 120 -8.01 10.79 -7.68
CA CYS A 120 -9.44 10.56 -7.91
C CYS A 120 -9.73 10.04 -9.33
N SER A 121 -8.81 9.23 -9.87
CA SER A 121 -8.86 8.70 -11.22
C SER A 121 -8.83 7.18 -11.14
N PHE A 122 -9.80 6.53 -11.77
CA PHE A 122 -9.81 5.08 -11.93
C PHE A 122 -8.80 4.58 -12.98
N ALA A 123 -8.29 5.48 -13.83
CA ALA A 123 -7.36 5.13 -14.89
C ALA A 123 -6.04 4.54 -14.37
N GLU A 124 -5.69 3.37 -14.91
CA GLU A 124 -4.50 2.61 -14.53
C GLU A 124 -3.22 3.37 -14.85
N SER A 125 -2.39 3.52 -13.83
CA SER A 125 -1.05 4.06 -13.97
C SER A 125 -0.10 3.02 -13.43
N CYS A 126 1.09 2.94 -14.02
CA CYS A 126 2.07 1.99 -13.52
C CYS A 126 2.40 2.31 -12.06
N ALA A 127 2.33 1.29 -11.20
CA ALA A 127 2.49 1.38 -9.75
C ALA A 127 3.58 0.42 -9.24
N ALA A 128 4.51 0.04 -10.11
CA ALA A 128 5.65 -0.81 -9.78
C ALA A 128 6.52 -0.16 -8.71
N THR A 129 6.88 -0.94 -7.70
CA THR A 129 7.67 -0.49 -6.54
C THR A 129 9.17 -0.58 -6.82
N GLU A 130 9.98 0.18 -6.10
CA GLU A 130 11.44 0.07 -6.16
C GLU A 130 11.89 -1.34 -5.71
N SER A 131 11.32 -1.83 -4.62
CA SER A 131 11.55 -3.18 -4.08
C SER A 131 11.24 -4.30 -5.08
N PHE A 132 10.34 -4.08 -6.04
CA PHE A 132 10.04 -5.06 -7.08
C PHE A 132 11.10 -5.09 -8.20
N LEU A 133 11.77 -3.95 -8.44
CA LEU A 133 12.76 -3.84 -9.52
C LEU A 133 14.14 -4.38 -9.14
N ASP A 134 14.49 -4.24 -7.85
CA ASP A 134 15.76 -4.70 -7.28
C ASP A 134 15.47 -5.69 -6.11
N PRO A 135 14.96 -6.91 -6.38
CA PRO A 135 14.47 -7.86 -5.36
C PRO A 135 15.55 -8.48 -4.47
#